data_AF-A0A0C3NNI8-F1
#
_entry.id   AF-A0A0C3NNI8-F1
#
_cell.length_a   1.000
_cell.length_b   1.000
_cell.length_c   1.000
_cell.angle_alpha   90.00
_cell.angle_beta   90.00
_cell.angle_gamma   90.00
#
_symmetry.space_group_name_H-M   'P 1'
#
loop_
_entity.id
_entity.type
_entity.pdbx_description
1 polymer ?
#
loop_
_entity_poly.entity_id
_entity_poly.type
_entity_poly.pdbx_seq_one_letter_code
_entity_poly.pdbx_strand_id
1 'polypeptide(L)' 'MHSPHHTDSAARHHVMRNLDEENATLAFGAEIAAVLHPGLIIFLSGNLGAGKTTLARGILRGLGYQGKVK' A
#
# COMPACT_ATOMS: atom_id res chain seq x y z
N MET A 1 5.81 -27.97 22.47
CA MET A 1 4.46 -27.65 21.94
C MET A 1 4.67 -26.85 20.66
N HIS A 2 4.76 -27.52 19.51
CA HIS A 2 4.90 -26.87 18.20
C HIS A 2 3.51 -26.75 17.59
N SER A 3 3.00 -25.53 17.46
CA SER A 3 1.77 -25.27 16.71
C SER A 3 2.09 -25.26 15.21
N PRO A 4 1.34 -25.99 14.37
CA PRO A 4 1.51 -25.91 12.92
C PRO A 4 0.86 -24.62 12.43
N HIS A 5 1.65 -23.70 11.88
CA HIS A 5 1.10 -22.63 11.06
C HIS A 5 0.58 -23.27 9.76
N HIS A 6 -0.74 -23.50 9.73
CA HIS A 6 -1.48 -23.71 8.49
C HIS A 6 -1.36 -22.44 7.65
N THR A 7 -0.39 -22.41 6.75
CA THR A 7 -0.38 -21.44 5.64
C THR A 7 -1.32 -21.97 4.58
N ASP A 8 -2.61 -21.70 4.77
CA ASP A 8 -3.60 -21.87 3.72
C ASP A 8 -3.19 -20.99 2.54
N SER A 9 -2.90 -21.64 1.41
CA SER A 9 -2.56 -20.98 0.15
C SER A 9 -3.85 -20.48 -0.50
N ALA A 10 -4.47 -19.48 0.12
CA ALA A 10 -5.59 -18.74 -0.46
C ALA A 10 -5.16 -18.15 -1.81
N ALA A 11 -6.02 -18.30 -2.83
CA ALA A 11 -5.79 -17.80 -4.18
C ALA A 11 -5.34 -16.33 -4.16
N ARG A 12 -4.15 -16.07 -4.69
CA ARG A 12 -3.59 -14.72 -4.79
C ARG A 12 -4.38 -13.93 -5.84
N HIS A 13 -5.19 -12.98 -5.40
CA HIS A 13 -5.79 -12.00 -6.29
C HIS A 13 -4.69 -11.02 -6.74
N HIS A 14 -4.29 -11.10 -8.01
CA HIS A 14 -3.29 -10.21 -8.58
C HIS A 14 -3.99 -9.15 -9.45
N VAL A 15 -3.67 -7.87 -9.19
CA VAL A 15 -4.19 -6.73 -9.95
C VAL A 15 -3.01 -5.88 -10.38
N MET A 16 -3.03 -5.39 -11.62
CA MET A 16 -2.00 -4.52 -12.19
C MET A 16 -2.63 -3.22 -12.68
N ARG A 17 -2.02 -2.08 -12.32
CA ARG A 17 -2.44 -0.75 -12.74
C ARG A 17 -1.21 0.04 -13.17
N ASN A 18 -1.31 0.72 -14.31
CA ASN A 18 -0.28 1.66 -14.76
C ASN A 18 -0.51 3.02 -14.10
N LEU A 19 0.58 3.63 -13.63
CA LEU A 19 0.60 4.93 -12.96
C LEU A 19 1.66 5.78 -13.66
N ASP A 20 1.21 6.61 -14.61
CA ASP A 20 2.12 7.28 -15.53
C ASP A 20 2.87 8.46 -14.88
N GLU A 21 2.29 9.07 -13.83
CA GLU A 21 2.83 10.27 -13.18
C GLU A 21 2.79 10.18 -11.64
N GLU A 22 3.55 11.04 -10.96
CA GLU A 22 3.59 11.08 -9.49
C GLU A 22 2.18 11.30 -8.90
N ASN A 23 1.39 12.19 -9.52
CA ASN A 23 0.02 12.48 -9.10
C ASN A 23 -0.89 11.24 -9.18
N ALA A 24 -0.69 10.35 -10.16
CA ALA A 24 -1.45 9.10 -10.25
C ALA A 24 -1.12 8.17 -9.07
N THR A 25 0.14 8.12 -8.65
CA THR A 25 0.58 7.35 -7.47
C THR A 25 -0.03 7.91 -6.18
N LEU A 26 -0.11 9.24 -6.05
CA LEU A 26 -0.74 9.90 -4.90
C LEU A 26 -2.25 9.65 -4.85
N ALA A 27 -2.93 9.80 -5.99
CA ALA A 27 -4.37 9.53 -6.10
C ALA A 27 -4.68 8.07 -5.78
N PHE A 28 -3.90 7.13 -6.31
CA PHE A 28 -4.04 5.72 -5.98
C PHE A 28 -3.83 5.44 -4.49
N GLY A 29 -2.86 6.10 -3.85
CA GLY A 29 -2.70 6.01 -2.40
C GLY A 29 -3.94 6.48 -1.62
N ALA A 30 -4.58 7.55 -2.08
CA ALA A 30 -5.82 8.04 -1.46
C ALA A 30 -7.00 7.08 -1.68
N GLU A 31 -7.10 6.44 -2.85
CA GLU A 31 -8.08 5.39 -3.12
C GLU A 31 -7.89 4.20 -2.17
N ILE A 32 -6.64 3.77 -1.93
CA ILE A 32 -6.33 2.71 -0.95
C ILE A 32 -6.79 3.15 0.44
N ALA A 33 -6.48 4.39 0.86
CA ALA A 33 -6.83 4.89 2.18
C ALA A 33 -8.33 4.80 2.49
N ALA A 34 -9.19 4.99 1.49
CA ALA A 34 -10.65 4.91 1.63
C ALA A 34 -11.17 3.51 2.00
N VAL A 35 -10.38 2.46 1.76
CA VAL A 35 -10.74 1.06 2.03
C VAL A 35 -9.86 0.42 3.11
N LEU A 36 -9.03 1.21 3.81
CA LEU A 36 -8.21 0.68 4.90
C LEU A 36 -9.00 0.57 6.20
N HIS A 37 -8.68 -0.49 6.95
CA HIS A 37 -9.21 -0.75 8.27
C HIS A 37 -8.05 -1.05 9.23
N PRO A 38 -8.21 -0.80 10.55
CA PRO A 38 -7.21 -1.17 11.53
C PRO A 38 -6.86 -2.66 11.49
N GLY A 39 -5.59 -3.00 11.72
CA GLY A 39 -5.09 -4.39 11.73
C GLY A 39 -4.51 -4.89 10.41
N LEU A 40 -4.52 -4.08 9.35
CA LEU A 40 -3.89 -4.41 8.07
C LEU A 40 -2.38 -4.11 8.07
N ILE A 41 -1.63 -4.96 7.38
CA ILE A 41 -0.19 -4.76 7.11
C ILE A 41 0.01 -4.75 5.59
N ILE A 42 0.59 -3.67 5.07
CA ILE A 42 0.86 -3.50 3.63
C ILE A 42 2.38 -3.49 3.42
N PHE A 43 2.85 -4.39 2.57
CA PHE A 43 4.26 -4.43 2.15
C PHE A 43 4.41 -3.74 0.80
N LEU A 44 5.31 -2.75 0.72
CA LEU A 44 5.67 -2.08 -0.52
C LEU A 44 7.03 -2.58 -1.00
N SER A 45 7.08 -3.16 -2.19
CA SER A 45 8.31 -3.73 -2.77
C SER A 45 8.57 -3.14 -4.15
N GLY A 46 9.85 -2.98 -4.49
CA GLY A 46 10.29 -2.38 -5.75
C GLY A 46 11.65 -1.70 -5.61
N ASN A 47 12.27 -1.37 -6.74
CA ASN A 47 13.61 -0.78 -6.80
C ASN A 47 13.70 0.62 -6.18
N LEU A 48 14.91 1.14 -6.00
CA LEU A 48 15.13 2.54 -5.63
C LEU A 48 14.48 3.45 -6.69
N GLY A 49 13.76 4.48 -6.25
CA GLY A 49 13.02 5.37 -7.16
C GLY A 49 11.68 4.82 -7.67
N ALA A 50 11.27 3.60 -7.32
CA ALA A 50 10.00 3.00 -7.78
C ALA A 50 8.71 3.64 -7.20
N GLY A 51 8.79 4.82 -6.56
CA GLY A 51 7.60 5.52 -6.04
C GLY A 51 7.00 5.00 -4.72
N LYS A 52 7.63 4.03 -4.03
CA LYS A 52 7.12 3.47 -2.76
C LYS A 52 6.80 4.53 -1.70
N THR A 53 7.69 5.50 -1.48
CA THR A 53 7.48 6.60 -0.52
C THR A 53 6.37 7.55 -0.98
N THR A 54 6.23 7.78 -2.28
CA THR A 54 5.14 8.57 -2.86
C THR A 54 3.80 7.88 -2.60
N LEU A 55 3.71 6.57 -2.79
CA LEU A 55 2.49 5.81 -2.51
C LEU A 55 2.12 5.86 -1.02
N ALA A 56 3.09 5.63 -0.13
CA ALA A 56 2.87 5.75 1.32
C ALA A 56 2.38 7.15 1.71
N ARG A 57 2.93 8.20 1.08
CA ARG A 57 2.47 9.59 1.27
C ARG A 57 1.03 9.78 0.79
N GLY A 58 0.66 9.24 -0.38
CA GLY A 58 -0.71 9.28 -0.89
C GLY A 58 -1.70 8.65 0.09
N ILE A 59 -1.36 7.47 0.64
CA ILE A 59 -2.16 6.79 1.66
C ILE A 59 -2.33 7.67 2.90
N LEU A 60 -1.22 8.19 3.46
CA LEU A 60 -1.26 9.03 4.65
C LEU A 60 -2.10 10.30 4.43
N ARG A 61 -1.98 10.94 3.26
CA ARG A 61 -2.76 12.13 2.90
C ARG A 61 -4.25 11.78 2.79
N GLY A 62 -4.60 10.65 2.18
CA GLY A 62 -5.97 10.13 2.11
C GLY A 62 -6.58 9.83 3.49
N LEU A 63 -5.75 9.42 4.46
CA LEU A 63 -6.15 9.26 5.86
C LEU A 63 -6.20 10.57 6.66
N GLY A 64 -5.95 11.72 6.01
CA GLY A 64 -5.99 13.05 6.63
C GLY A 64 -4.68 13.51 7.28
N TYR A 65 -3.59 12.76 7.18
CA TYR A 65 -2.29 13.18 7.72
C TYR A 65 -1.67 14.28 6.87
N GLN A 66 -1.47 15.47 7.46
CA GLN A 66 -0.93 16.64 6.76
C GLN A 66 0.57 16.91 6.98
N GLY A 67 1.21 16.15 7.86
CA GLY A 67 2.61 16.34 8.22
C GLY A 67 3.62 15.92 7.13
N LYS A 68 4.90 16.17 7.40
CA LYS A 68 5.98 15.74 6.49
C LYS A 68 6.18 14.23 6.61
N VAL A 69 5.96 13.52 5.51
CA VAL A 69 6.31 12.11 5.36
C VAL A 69 7.80 12.05 5.02
N LYS A 70 8.61 11.51 5.93
CA LYS A 70 10.06 11.30 5.75
C LYS A 70 10.35 9.89 5.29
#